data_AF-A0A354UXS5-F1
#
_entry.id   AF-A0A354UXS5-F1
#
_cell.length_a   1.000
_cell.length_b   1.000
_cell.length_c   1.000
_cell.angle_alpha   90.00
_cell.angle_beta   90.00
_cell.angle_gamma   90.00
#
_symmetry.space_group_name_H-M   'P 1'
#
loop_
_entity.id
_entity.type
_entity.pdbx_description
1 polymer ?
#
loop_
_entity_poly.entity_id
_entity_poly.type
_entity_poly.pdbx_seq_one_letter_code
_entity_poly.pdbx_strand_id
1 'polypeptide(L)' 'ITGFANAIAAPAVEFQTEGFILGVGAKLFTIAGPVIVYGLASSVVYGVIYWLCTAVF' A
#
# COMPACT_ATOMS: atom_id res chain seq x y z
N ILE A 1 6.06 -11.26 -5.59
CA ILE A 1 4.85 -10.54 -5.13
C ILE A 1 3.68 -11.51 -4.87
N THR A 2 3.94 -12.79 -4.57
CA THR A 2 2.89 -13.78 -4.27
C THR A 2 2.50 -13.76 -2.79
N GLY A 3 3.46 -13.55 -1.90
CA GLY A 3 3.20 -13.43 -0.46
C GLY A 3 2.28 -12.26 -0.10
N PHE A 4 2.43 -11.10 -0.77
CA PHE A 4 1.53 -9.97 -0.57
C PHE A 4 0.11 -10.27 -1.06
N ALA A 5 -0.05 -10.91 -2.22
CA ALA A 5 -1.35 -11.33 -2.73
C ALA A 5 -2.05 -12.31 -1.78
N ASN A 6 -1.34 -13.29 -1.23
CA ASN A 6 -1.90 -14.24 -0.24
C ASN A 6 -2.30 -13.55 1.07
N ALA A 7 -1.49 -12.59 1.54
CA ALA A 7 -1.79 -11.81 2.74
C ALA A 7 -3.01 -10.90 2.55
N ILE A 8 -3.31 -10.45 1.34
CA ILE A 8 -4.52 -9.67 0.99
C ILE A 8 -5.72 -10.62 0.83
N ALA A 9 -5.54 -11.78 0.21
CA ALA A 9 -6.64 -12.72 -0.05
C ALA A 9 -7.21 -13.38 1.21
N ALA A 10 -6.36 -13.71 2.20
CA ALA A 10 -6.80 -14.33 3.45
C ALA A 10 -7.86 -13.50 4.22
N PRO A 11 -7.63 -12.22 4.56
CA PRO A 11 -8.62 -11.40 5.25
C PRO A 11 -9.84 -11.06 4.36
N ALA A 12 -9.69 -11.07 3.03
CA ALA A 12 -10.82 -10.84 2.13
C ALA A 12 -11.88 -11.95 2.22
N VAL A 13 -11.44 -13.20 2.41
CA VAL A 13 -12.33 -14.36 2.57
C VAL A 13 -12.79 -14.50 4.02
N GLU A 14 -11.89 -14.30 4.98
CA GLU A 14 -12.17 -14.55 6.41
C GLU A 14 -13.13 -13.53 7.03
N PHE A 15 -13.00 -12.25 6.65
CA PHE A 15 -13.82 -11.17 7.22
C PHE A 15 -14.97 -10.74 6.28
N GLN A 16 -15.30 -11.55 5.28
CA GLN A 16 -16.39 -11.27 4.33
C GLN A 16 -17.77 -11.20 5.01
N THR A 17 -17.93 -11.92 6.13
CA THR A 17 -19.13 -11.92 6.99
C THR A 17 -19.29 -10.67 7.84
N GLU A 18 -18.20 -9.93 8.11
CA GLU A 18 -18.22 -8.67 8.88
C GLU A 18 -18.59 -7.46 8.01
N GLY A 19 -18.81 -7.68 6.70
CA GLY A 19 -19.20 -6.65 5.74
C GLY A 19 -18.01 -5.94 5.08
N PHE A 20 -18.28 -5.32 3.93
CA PHE A 20 -17.23 -4.82 3.04
C PHE A 20 -16.42 -3.64 3.59
N ILE A 21 -17.02 -2.77 4.40
CA ILE A 21 -16.38 -1.52 4.86
C ILE A 21 -15.67 -1.71 6.20
N LEU A 22 -16.38 -2.22 7.20
CA LEU A 22 -15.87 -2.37 8.58
C LEU A 22 -15.09 -3.67 8.80
N GLY A 23 -15.42 -4.73 8.04
CA GLY A 23 -14.73 -6.02 8.05
C GLY A 23 -13.59 -6.06 7.03
N VAL A 24 -13.93 -6.48 5.80
CA VAL A 24 -12.97 -6.71 4.70
C VAL A 24 -12.08 -5.49 4.46
N GLY A 25 -12.67 -4.32 4.21
CA GLY A 25 -11.93 -3.11 3.87
C GLY A 25 -10.92 -2.68 4.95
N ALA A 26 -11.32 -2.69 6.22
CA ALA A 26 -10.45 -2.30 7.33
C ALA A 26 -9.24 -3.25 7.49
N LYS A 27 -9.45 -4.57 7.35
CA LYS A 27 -8.38 -5.56 7.48
C LYS A 27 -7.43 -5.52 6.28
N LEU A 28 -7.97 -5.36 5.06
CA LEU A 28 -7.15 -5.17 3.85
C LEU A 28 -6.30 -3.91 3.93
N PHE A 29 -6.86 -2.80 4.42
CA PHE A 29 -6.14 -1.54 4.55
C PHE A 29 -4.99 -1.60 5.56
N THR A 30 -5.10 -2.45 6.58
CA THR A 30 -4.00 -2.63 7.56
C THR A 30 -2.74 -3.20 6.91
N ILE A 31 -2.89 -4.02 5.86
CA ILE A 31 -1.79 -4.65 5.14
C ILE A 31 -1.35 -3.77 3.95
N ALA A 32 -2.32 -3.20 3.22
CA ALA A 32 -2.05 -2.35 2.06
C ALA A 32 -1.54 -0.94 2.44
N GLY A 33 -1.97 -0.41 3.59
CA GLY A 33 -1.64 0.93 4.07
C GLY A 33 -0.13 1.20 4.15
N PRO A 34 0.66 0.36 4.85
CA PRO A 34 2.12 0.51 4.89
C PRO A 34 2.76 0.50 3.50
N VAL A 35 2.32 -0.40 2.61
CA VAL A 35 2.87 -0.51 1.25
C VAL A 35 2.62 0.77 0.44
N ILE A 36 1.42 1.34 0.55
CA ILE A 36 1.08 2.59 -0.12
C ILE A 36 1.94 3.73 0.43
N VAL A 37 2.06 3.86 1.77
CA VAL A 37 2.83 4.94 2.41
C VAL A 37 4.30 4.89 2.03
N TYR A 38 4.96 3.72 2.15
CA TYR A 38 6.37 3.60 1.80
C TYR A 38 6.62 3.72 0.29
N GLY A 39 5.71 3.21 -0.55
CA GLY A 39 5.80 3.34 -2.01
C GLY A 39 5.68 4.80 -2.48
N LEU A 40 4.72 5.55 -1.95
CA LEU A 40 4.57 6.98 -2.26
C LEU A 40 5.72 7.80 -1.68
N ALA A 41 6.11 7.56 -0.43
CA ALA A 41 7.20 8.29 0.21
C ALA A 41 8.51 8.13 -0.58
N SER A 42 8.87 6.89 -0.94
CA SER A 42 10.07 6.62 -1.75
C SER A 42 10.00 7.28 -3.14
N SER A 43 8.83 7.26 -3.78
CA SER A 43 8.62 7.89 -5.09
C SER A 43 8.76 9.42 -5.01
N VAL A 44 8.23 10.05 -3.97
CA VAL A 44 8.37 11.50 -3.73
C VAL A 44 9.83 11.86 -3.48
N VAL A 45 10.52 11.12 -2.60
CA VAL A 45 11.95 11.34 -2.32
C VAL A 45 12.77 11.24 -3.60
N TYR A 46 12.55 10.20 -4.41
CA TYR A 46 13.23 10.04 -5.69
C TYR A 46 12.90 11.18 -6.67
N GLY A 47 11.64 11.59 -6.76
CA GLY A 47 11.20 12.72 -7.59
C GLY A 47 11.87 14.04 -7.20
N VAL A 48 12.03 14.30 -5.90
CA VAL A 48 12.74 15.48 -5.39
C VAL A 48 14.23 15.44 -5.74
N ILE A 49 14.88 14.28 -5.59
CA ILE A 49 16.29 14.11 -5.97
C ILE A 49 16.46 14.36 -7.48
N TYR A 50 15.60 13.79 -8.32
CA TYR A 50 15.64 13.99 -9.76
C TYR A 50 15.43 15.45 -10.16
N TRP A 51 14.45 16.13 -9.53
CA TRP A 51 14.18 17.54 -9.76
C TRP A 51 15.36 18.42 -9.38
N LEU A 52 15.99 18.19 -8.22
CA LEU A 52 17.18 18.93 -7.79
C LEU A 52 18.38 18.69 -8.71
N CYS A 53 18.61 17.45 -9.14
CA CYS A 53 19.70 17.13 -10.05
C CYS A 53 19.51 17.81 -11.42
N THR A 54 18.28 17.81 -11.94
CA THR A 54 17.89 18.52 -13.17
C THR A 54 17.95 20.04 -13.04
N ALA A 55 17.67 20.59 -11.85
CA ALA A 55 17.69 22.04 -11.66
C ALA A 55 19.11 22.60 -11.46
N VAL A 56 20.07 21.76 -11.05
CA VAL A 56 21.45 22.15 -10.75
C VAL A 56 22.39 21.97 -11.95
N PHE A 57 22.15 20.99 -12.82
CA PHE A 57 22.91 20.75 -14.06
C PHE A 57 22.17 21.29 -15.28
#